data_AF-A0AAV6BBE2-F1
#
_entry.id   AF-A0AAV6BBE2-F1
#
_cell.length_a   1.000
_cell.length_b   1.000
_cell.length_c   1.000
_cell.angle_alpha   90.00
_cell.angle_beta   90.00
_cell.angle_gamma   90.00
#
_symmetry.space_group_name_H-M   'P 1'
#
loop_
_entity.id
_entity.type
_entity.pdbx_description
1 polymer ?
#
loop_
_entity_poly.entity_id
_entity_poly.type
_entity_poly.pdbx_seq_one_letter_code
_entity_poly.pdbx_strand_id
1 'polypeptide(L)'
;MSPRGRPLHDTHAGAGLRVRWNPPDFPLRDAAEPVLRDSIRELGLSEVVRDVHVHVDLRNRDDHAYIEWNTHDHRAARLSFALGNFVTPARRRAWARTWGRRAGTPPVLPRQFSRKCFAEACLHELFHLRDDHEAGVDLAAHPEEDREALNELWNVWIDGRLHRRGLPAMTRRERHRVFVRTLAHYPRFARRGERIFGALWTADHLGPKELRAFLAEIQSPSDAGKRAKRRAR
;
A
#
# COMPACT_ATOMS: atom_id res chain seq x y z
N MET A 1 43.66 33.76 -19.62
CA MET A 1 42.25 34.17 -19.53
C MET A 1 41.38 32.93 -19.67
N SER A 2 40.49 32.71 -18.69
CA SER A 2 39.87 31.44 -18.34
C SER A 2 38.95 30.83 -19.41
N PRO A 3 38.97 29.49 -19.61
CA PRO A 3 37.84 28.80 -20.20
C PRO A 3 36.72 28.67 -19.16
N ARG A 4 35.49 28.96 -19.60
CA ARG A 4 34.26 28.89 -18.80
C ARG A 4 34.00 27.44 -18.35
N GLY A 5 34.27 27.16 -17.08
CA GLY A 5 33.79 25.95 -16.41
C GLY A 5 32.28 25.98 -16.28
N ARG A 6 31.60 25.06 -16.96
CA ARG A 6 30.28 24.58 -16.53
C ARG A 6 30.49 23.84 -15.20
N PRO A 7 29.69 24.08 -14.14
CA PRO A 7 29.65 23.14 -13.04
C PRO A 7 28.87 21.91 -13.52
N LEU A 8 29.64 20.87 -13.89
CA LEU A 8 29.19 19.49 -13.83
C LEU A 8 28.85 19.19 -12.37
N HIS A 9 27.59 19.35 -11.99
CA HIS A 9 27.07 18.72 -10.78
C HIS A 9 26.86 17.23 -11.07
N ASP A 10 27.98 16.51 -11.09
CA ASP A 10 28.03 15.06 -10.97
C ASP A 10 29.13 14.72 -9.96
N THR A 11 28.78 14.75 -8.68
CA THR A 11 29.56 14.10 -7.63
C THR A 11 28.61 13.60 -6.56
N HIS A 12 27.95 12.47 -6.86
CA HIS A 12 27.71 11.35 -5.93
C HIS A 12 27.42 10.07 -6.74
N ALA A 13 28.43 9.59 -7.48
CA ALA A 13 28.43 8.23 -7.98
C ALA A 13 28.86 7.29 -6.84
N GLY A 14 27.89 6.59 -6.26
CA GLY A 14 28.08 5.53 -5.28
C GLY A 14 26.74 4.89 -4.93
N ALA A 15 26.36 3.82 -5.63
CA ALA A 15 25.34 2.79 -5.34
C ALA A 15 24.06 3.15 -4.52
N GLY A 16 23.64 4.42 -4.47
CA GLY A 16 22.55 4.88 -3.62
C GLY A 16 21.18 4.80 -4.29
N LEU A 17 20.14 4.65 -3.45
CA LEU A 17 18.74 4.76 -3.84
C LEU A 17 18.46 6.11 -4.51
N ARG A 18 18.03 6.09 -5.78
CA ARG A 18 17.57 7.24 -6.55
C ARG A 18 16.06 7.39 -6.39
N VAL A 19 15.62 8.59 -6.01
CA VAL A 19 14.19 8.93 -5.88
C VAL A 19 13.86 10.05 -6.86
N ARG A 20 12.86 9.82 -7.72
CA ARG A 20 12.38 10.80 -8.71
C ARG A 20 10.93 11.13 -8.41
N TRP A 21 10.60 12.41 -8.32
CA TRP A 21 9.26 12.88 -8.01
C TRP A 21 8.56 13.40 -9.25
N ASN A 22 7.27 13.10 -9.36
CA ASN A 22 6.36 13.71 -10.32
C ASN A 22 5.11 14.23 -9.57
N PRO A 23 4.86 15.55 -9.56
CA PRO A 23 5.67 16.59 -10.18
C PRO A 23 7.01 16.83 -9.44
N PRO A 24 8.07 17.28 -10.12
CA PRO A 24 9.42 17.43 -9.54
C PRO A 24 9.52 18.55 -8.49
N ASP A 25 8.64 19.54 -8.59
CA ASP A 25 8.50 20.72 -7.72
C ASP A 25 7.42 20.52 -6.64
N PHE A 26 7.04 19.27 -6.35
CA PHE A 26 6.04 18.97 -5.33
C PHE A 26 6.42 19.60 -3.96
N PRO A 27 5.58 20.48 -3.37
CA PRO A 27 5.98 21.29 -2.21
C PRO A 27 6.35 20.53 -0.93
N LEU A 28 5.92 19.27 -0.80
CA LEU A 28 6.22 18.46 0.39
C LEU A 28 7.38 17.49 0.18
N ARG A 29 8.00 17.49 -1.01
CA ARG A 29 9.08 16.57 -1.37
C ARG A 29 10.17 16.52 -0.31
N ASP A 30 10.69 17.67 0.12
CA ASP A 30 11.83 17.74 1.06
C ASP A 30 11.49 17.13 2.43
N ALA A 31 10.23 17.22 2.86
CA ALA A 31 9.77 16.60 4.10
C ALA A 31 9.43 15.11 3.92
N ALA A 32 8.94 14.72 2.75
CA ALA A 32 8.47 13.38 2.45
C ALA A 32 9.58 12.41 2.07
N GLU A 33 10.57 12.84 1.28
CA GLU A 33 11.64 11.96 0.79
C GLU A 33 12.46 11.29 1.92
N PRO A 34 12.85 11.98 3.00
CA PRO A 34 13.50 11.33 4.13
C PRO A 34 12.64 10.21 4.74
N VAL A 35 11.32 10.42 4.83
CA VAL A 35 10.39 9.42 5.37
C VAL A 35 10.30 8.19 4.47
N LEU A 36 10.23 8.39 3.15
CA LEU A 36 10.25 7.29 2.18
C LEU A 36 11.55 6.48 2.29
N ARG A 37 12.71 7.17 2.37
CA ARG A 37 14.02 6.52 2.53
C ARG A 37 14.10 5.74 3.84
N ASP A 38 13.59 6.31 4.93
CA ASP A 38 13.50 5.62 6.22
C ASP A 38 12.59 4.39 6.15
N SER A 39 11.44 4.47 5.47
CA SER A 39 10.54 3.32 5.25
C SER A 39 11.21 2.20 4.44
N ILE A 40 11.96 2.54 3.38
CA ILE A 40 12.74 1.55 2.60
C ILE A 40 13.78 0.86 3.48
N ARG A 41 14.48 1.64 4.32
CA ARG A 41 15.46 1.09 5.27
C ARG A 41 14.81 0.21 6.33
N GLU A 42 13.70 0.65 6.93
CA GLU A 42 12.92 -0.06 7.96
C GLU A 42 12.41 -1.42 7.49
N LEU A 43 12.19 -1.56 6.17
CA LEU A 43 11.76 -2.82 5.56
C LEU A 43 12.91 -3.64 4.98
N GLY A 44 14.17 -3.21 5.12
CA GLY A 44 15.34 -3.94 4.62
C GLY A 44 15.50 -3.89 3.09
N LEU A 45 14.83 -2.96 2.41
CA LEU A 45 14.79 -2.89 0.95
C LEU A 45 15.93 -2.06 0.33
N SER A 46 16.85 -1.53 1.14
CA SER A 46 17.92 -0.63 0.68
C SER A 46 18.87 -1.24 -0.36
N GLU A 47 19.10 -2.55 -0.29
CA GLU A 47 19.94 -3.27 -1.26
C GLU A 47 19.15 -3.83 -2.45
N VAL A 48 17.83 -3.90 -2.32
CA VAL A 48 16.90 -4.42 -3.32
C VAL A 48 16.55 -3.32 -4.31
N VAL A 49 16.02 -2.19 -3.81
CA VAL A 49 15.49 -1.11 -4.63
C VAL A 49 16.57 -0.05 -4.89
N ARG A 50 16.83 0.22 -6.18
CA ARG A 50 17.80 1.23 -6.63
C ARG A 50 17.13 2.49 -7.17
N ASP A 51 15.94 2.35 -7.73
CA ASP A 51 15.19 3.45 -8.35
C ASP A 51 13.74 3.46 -7.87
N VAL A 52 13.30 4.60 -7.31
CA VAL A 52 11.90 4.83 -6.92
C VAL A 52 11.35 6.04 -7.64
N HIS A 53 10.26 5.83 -8.37
CA HIS A 53 9.50 6.89 -9.04
C HIS A 53 8.25 7.20 -8.21
N VAL A 54 8.21 8.37 -7.57
CA VAL A 54 7.07 8.82 -6.77
C VAL A 54 6.17 9.70 -7.63
N HIS A 55 4.94 9.24 -7.85
CA HIS A 55 3.88 9.99 -8.51
C HIS A 55 2.89 10.52 -7.48
N VAL A 56 2.61 11.82 -7.50
CA VAL A 56 1.62 12.44 -6.61
C VAL A 56 0.43 12.90 -7.43
N ASP A 57 -0.73 12.32 -7.14
CA ASP A 57 -2.01 12.83 -7.66
C ASP A 57 -2.46 14.03 -6.82
N LEU A 58 -2.20 15.23 -7.33
CA LEU A 58 -2.58 16.50 -6.70
C LEU A 58 -4.10 16.76 -6.72
N ARG A 59 -4.86 16.01 -7.53
CA ARG A 59 -6.32 16.16 -7.65
C ARG A 59 -7.05 15.23 -6.69
N ASN A 60 -6.49 14.04 -6.46
CA ASN A 60 -7.04 13.08 -5.52
C ASN A 60 -6.71 13.48 -4.07
N ARG A 61 -7.75 13.83 -3.32
CA ARG A 61 -7.67 14.31 -1.93
C ARG A 61 -7.94 13.22 -0.90
N ASP A 62 -8.24 12.01 -1.35
CA ASP A 62 -8.36 10.84 -0.52
C ASP A 62 -6.96 10.29 -0.18
N ASP A 63 -6.88 9.07 0.31
CA ASP A 63 -5.64 8.41 0.78
C ASP A 63 -5.33 7.14 0.02
N HIS A 64 -5.72 7.09 -1.25
CA HIS A 64 -5.31 6.00 -2.10
C HIS A 64 -3.80 6.04 -2.33
N ALA A 65 -3.15 4.92 -2.08
CA ALA A 65 -1.77 4.67 -2.46
C ALA A 65 -1.74 3.34 -3.22
N TYR A 66 -0.76 3.19 -4.10
CA TYR A 66 -0.42 1.90 -4.69
C TYR A 66 1.04 1.90 -5.12
N ILE A 67 1.62 0.71 -5.18
CA ILE A 67 2.94 0.45 -5.74
C ILE A 67 2.83 -0.40 -7.02
N GLU A 68 3.69 -0.11 -7.98
CA GLU A 68 3.93 -0.91 -9.18
C GLU A 68 5.42 -1.24 -9.25
N TRP A 69 5.75 -2.47 -9.67
CA TRP A 69 7.14 -2.90 -9.85
C TRP A 69 7.22 -3.97 -10.93
N ASN A 70 8.44 -4.27 -11.38
CA ASN A 70 8.67 -5.42 -12.25
C ASN A 70 8.87 -6.65 -11.36
N THR A 71 7.97 -7.64 -11.49
CA THR A 71 8.00 -8.90 -10.73
C THR A 71 9.26 -9.73 -10.95
N HIS A 72 10.01 -9.47 -12.03
CA HIS A 72 11.27 -10.15 -12.34
C HIS A 72 12.50 -9.32 -11.92
N ASP A 73 12.33 -8.02 -11.69
CA ASP A 73 13.41 -7.10 -11.30
C ASP A 73 12.89 -6.01 -10.35
N HIS A 74 13.00 -6.30 -9.05
CA HIS A 74 12.59 -5.43 -7.95
C HIS A 74 13.47 -4.17 -7.77
N ARG A 75 14.46 -3.94 -8.64
CA ARG A 75 15.35 -2.77 -8.53
C ARG A 75 14.66 -1.44 -8.80
N ALA A 76 13.54 -1.46 -9.52
CA ALA A 76 12.77 -0.26 -9.81
C ALA A 76 11.32 -0.41 -9.35
N ALA A 77 10.82 0.61 -8.63
CA ALA A 77 9.44 0.67 -8.19
C ALA A 77 8.82 2.04 -8.50
N ARG A 78 7.53 2.05 -8.79
CA ARG A 78 6.72 3.26 -8.91
C ARG A 78 5.71 3.29 -7.78
N LEU A 79 5.75 4.36 -6.98
CA LEU A 79 4.80 4.62 -5.91
C LEU A 79 3.87 5.73 -6.34
N SER A 80 2.57 5.51 -6.26
CA SER A 80 1.57 6.51 -6.56
C SER A 80 0.80 6.86 -5.30
N PHE A 81 0.75 8.14 -4.95
CA PHE A 81 0.07 8.63 -3.76
C PHE A 81 -0.96 9.70 -4.11
N ALA A 82 -2.17 9.56 -3.58
CA ALA A 82 -3.10 10.66 -3.44
C ALA A 82 -2.57 11.71 -2.44
N LEU A 83 -2.96 12.97 -2.63
CA LEU A 83 -2.53 14.09 -1.79
C LEU A 83 -2.91 13.92 -0.31
N GLY A 84 -4.00 13.19 -0.01
CA GLY A 84 -4.45 12.94 1.37
C GLY A 84 -3.57 11.99 2.18
N ASN A 85 -2.62 11.29 1.55
CA ASN A 85 -1.58 10.52 2.24
C ASN A 85 -0.57 11.40 2.97
N PHE A 86 -0.41 12.66 2.53
CA PHE A 86 0.59 13.57 3.09
C PHE A 86 0.09 14.36 4.29
N VAL A 87 -1.17 14.22 4.70
CA VAL A 87 -1.81 15.03 5.74
C VAL A 87 -2.61 14.17 6.73
N THR A 88 -2.99 14.76 7.86
CA THR A 88 -3.78 14.05 8.87
C THR A 88 -5.22 13.72 8.39
N PRO A 89 -5.88 12.69 8.95
CA PRO A 89 -7.28 12.38 8.62
C PRO A 89 -8.25 13.53 8.88
N ALA A 90 -8.00 14.34 9.92
CA ALA A 90 -8.81 15.53 10.20
C ALA A 90 -8.71 16.56 9.07
N ARG A 91 -7.50 16.76 8.51
CA ARG A 91 -7.25 17.65 7.38
C ARG A 91 -7.93 17.15 6.11
N ARG A 92 -7.83 15.85 5.85
CA ARG A 92 -8.49 15.17 4.73
C ARG A 92 -10.01 15.36 4.78
N ARG A 93 -10.62 15.12 5.94
CA ARG A 93 -12.06 15.39 6.17
C ARG A 93 -12.43 16.86 6.04
N ALA A 94 -11.52 17.78 6.36
CA ALA A 94 -11.75 19.20 6.13
C ALA A 94 -11.78 19.51 4.62
N TRP A 95 -10.90 18.91 3.81
CA TRP A 95 -10.92 19.08 2.36
C TRP A 95 -12.23 18.64 1.71
N ALA A 96 -12.77 17.49 2.11
CA ALA A 96 -14.07 17.03 1.63
C ALA A 96 -15.19 18.05 1.92
N ARG A 97 -15.14 18.72 3.09
CA ARG A 97 -16.18 19.66 3.54
C ARG A 97 -16.04 21.09 3.02
N THR A 98 -14.82 21.59 2.87
CA THR A 98 -14.57 23.02 2.57
C THR A 98 -13.98 23.27 1.18
N TRP A 99 -13.41 22.25 0.54
CA TRP A 99 -12.62 22.43 -0.68
C TRP A 99 -13.20 21.73 -1.92
N GLY A 100 -14.27 20.95 -1.78
CA GLY A 100 -14.87 20.12 -2.84
C GLY A 100 -15.41 20.83 -4.08
N ARG A 101 -15.19 22.14 -4.30
CA ARG A 101 -15.76 22.88 -5.45
C ARG A 101 -14.85 23.92 -6.12
N ARG A 102 -13.65 24.24 -5.60
CA ARG A 102 -12.81 25.30 -6.20
C ARG A 102 -11.49 24.74 -6.70
N ALA A 103 -11.26 24.88 -8.00
CA ALA A 103 -9.97 24.66 -8.64
C ALA A 103 -8.99 25.77 -8.23
N GLY A 104 -7.70 25.44 -8.11
CA GLY A 104 -6.63 26.44 -8.09
C GLY A 104 -6.20 26.99 -6.73
N THR A 105 -6.53 26.37 -5.60
CA THR A 105 -5.98 26.81 -4.29
C THR A 105 -4.78 25.98 -3.87
N PRO A 106 -3.70 26.60 -3.31
CA PRO A 106 -2.39 25.96 -3.23
C PRO A 106 -2.42 24.61 -2.52
N PRO A 107 -1.79 23.59 -3.14
CA PRO A 107 -1.73 22.23 -2.62
C PRO A 107 -0.86 22.26 -1.37
N VAL A 108 -1.42 21.85 -0.23
CA VAL A 108 -0.73 21.49 1.03
C VAL A 108 0.58 22.24 1.34
N LEU A 109 0.53 23.19 2.27
CA LEU A 109 1.76 23.85 2.77
C LEU A 109 2.65 22.86 3.54
N PRO A 110 3.99 23.03 3.56
CA PRO A 110 4.92 22.17 4.31
C PRO A 110 4.51 21.89 5.76
N ARG A 111 4.02 22.91 6.47
CA ARG A 111 3.52 22.81 7.86
C ARG A 111 2.32 21.84 8.05
N GLN A 112 1.70 21.39 6.97
CA GLN A 112 0.55 20.50 6.98
C GLN A 112 0.97 19.04 6.77
N PHE A 113 2.25 18.80 6.45
CA PHE A 113 2.79 17.47 6.27
C PHE A 113 2.64 16.64 7.54
N SER A 114 2.14 15.41 7.37
CA SER A 114 2.03 14.42 8.42
C SER A 114 3.01 13.28 8.15
N ARG A 115 4.15 13.28 8.86
CA ARG A 115 5.13 12.20 8.80
C ARG A 115 4.47 10.84 9.05
N LYS A 116 3.59 10.75 10.05
CA LYS A 116 2.90 9.50 10.40
C LYS A 116 2.06 8.96 9.23
N CYS A 117 1.24 9.80 8.61
CA CYS A 117 0.34 9.36 7.54
C CYS A 117 1.10 8.98 6.28
N PHE A 118 2.15 9.74 5.94
CA PHE A 118 2.96 9.41 4.78
C PHE A 118 3.80 8.14 5.02
N ALA A 119 4.32 7.94 6.23
CA ALA A 119 5.02 6.71 6.61
C ALA A 119 4.08 5.49 6.57
N GLU A 120 2.85 5.62 7.04
CA GLU A 120 1.82 4.56 6.96
C GLU A 120 1.61 4.11 5.51
N ALA A 121 1.38 5.06 4.59
CA ALA A 121 1.23 4.75 3.17
C ALA A 121 2.51 4.12 2.58
N CYS A 122 3.69 4.68 2.85
CA CYS A 122 4.94 4.14 2.33
C CYS A 122 5.19 2.70 2.81
N LEU A 123 5.03 2.45 4.11
CA LEU A 123 5.28 1.15 4.71
C LEU A 123 4.31 0.09 4.20
N HIS A 124 3.03 0.44 4.05
CA HIS A 124 2.01 -0.47 3.51
C HIS A 124 2.37 -0.89 2.09
N GLU A 125 2.60 0.09 1.20
CA GLU A 125 2.89 -0.18 -0.20
C GLU A 125 4.23 -0.91 -0.40
N LEU A 126 5.29 -0.50 0.30
CA LEU A 126 6.59 -1.18 0.20
C LEU A 126 6.58 -2.61 0.74
N PHE A 127 5.63 -2.95 1.63
CA PHE A 127 5.49 -4.33 2.09
C PHE A 127 5.02 -5.26 0.98
N HIS A 128 4.20 -4.78 0.03
CA HIS A 128 3.84 -5.59 -1.13
C HIS A 128 5.07 -5.99 -1.94
N LEU A 129 5.94 -5.02 -2.25
CA LEU A 129 7.21 -5.28 -2.92
C LEU A 129 8.09 -6.24 -2.13
N ARG A 130 8.15 -6.07 -0.80
CA ARG A 130 8.94 -6.94 0.07
C ARG A 130 8.43 -8.38 0.05
N ASP A 131 7.13 -8.61 0.18
CA ASP A 131 6.63 -9.99 0.22
C ASP A 131 6.72 -10.67 -1.15
N ASP A 132 6.62 -9.92 -2.26
CA ASP A 132 6.94 -10.48 -3.58
C ASP A 132 8.43 -10.87 -3.65
N HIS A 133 9.33 -9.98 -3.23
CA HIS A 133 10.76 -10.25 -3.21
C HIS A 133 11.17 -11.44 -2.32
N GLU A 134 10.62 -11.54 -1.10
CA GLU A 134 11.00 -12.56 -0.12
C GLU A 134 10.23 -13.88 -0.27
N ALA A 135 8.95 -13.81 -0.65
CA ALA A 135 8.03 -14.96 -0.61
C ALA A 135 7.30 -15.24 -1.94
N GLY A 136 7.54 -14.44 -2.99
CA GLY A 136 6.94 -14.62 -4.32
C GLY A 136 5.43 -14.38 -4.34
N VAL A 137 4.94 -13.49 -3.47
CA VAL A 137 3.53 -13.08 -3.46
C VAL A 137 3.26 -12.15 -4.65
N ASP A 138 2.82 -12.74 -5.76
CA ASP A 138 2.39 -12.02 -6.96
C ASP A 138 0.93 -12.34 -7.30
N LEU A 139 0.15 -11.28 -7.54
CA LEU A 139 -1.25 -11.35 -7.93
C LEU A 139 -1.48 -11.18 -9.44
N ALA A 140 -0.45 -10.84 -10.22
CA ALA A 140 -0.58 -10.49 -11.64
C ALA A 140 -1.19 -11.60 -12.50
N ALA A 141 -0.96 -12.87 -12.14
CA ALA A 141 -1.48 -14.03 -12.86
C ALA A 141 -2.93 -14.42 -12.49
N HIS A 142 -3.58 -13.73 -11.55
CA HIS A 142 -4.94 -14.06 -11.10
C HIS A 142 -6.02 -13.28 -11.89
N PRO A 143 -7.23 -13.85 -12.05
CA PRO A 143 -8.38 -13.12 -12.60
C PRO A 143 -8.65 -11.83 -11.81
N GLU A 144 -9.16 -10.79 -12.48
CA GLU A 144 -9.42 -9.48 -11.86
C GLU A 144 -10.31 -9.58 -10.62
N GLU A 145 -11.37 -10.40 -10.69
CA GLU A 145 -12.29 -10.64 -9.57
C GLU A 145 -11.61 -11.25 -8.34
N ASP A 146 -10.61 -12.11 -8.55
CA ASP A 146 -9.84 -12.72 -7.45
C ASP A 146 -8.74 -11.76 -6.96
N ARG A 147 -8.21 -10.90 -7.82
CA ARG A 147 -7.14 -9.96 -7.47
C ARG A 147 -7.58 -8.97 -6.40
N GLU A 148 -8.78 -8.40 -6.50
CA GLU A 148 -9.28 -7.48 -5.46
C GLU A 148 -9.36 -8.18 -4.10
N ALA A 149 -9.88 -9.40 -4.07
CA ALA A 149 -10.04 -10.13 -2.82
C ALA A 149 -8.70 -10.60 -2.24
N LEU A 150 -7.81 -11.16 -3.07
CA LEU A 150 -6.46 -11.53 -2.65
C LEU A 150 -5.68 -10.32 -2.14
N ASN A 151 -5.81 -9.18 -2.82
CA ASN A 151 -5.17 -7.94 -2.39
C ASN A 151 -5.68 -7.50 -1.03
N GLU A 152 -6.99 -7.57 -0.76
CA GLU A 152 -7.51 -7.22 0.56
C GLU A 152 -7.06 -8.19 1.65
N LEU A 153 -7.00 -9.50 1.38
CA LEU A 153 -6.43 -10.46 2.34
C LEU A 153 -4.97 -10.14 2.66
N TRP A 154 -4.19 -9.77 1.63
CA TRP A 154 -2.80 -9.34 1.77
C TRP A 154 -2.69 -8.05 2.58
N ASN A 155 -3.55 -7.06 2.32
CA ASN A 155 -3.58 -5.80 3.05
C ASN A 155 -3.84 -6.00 4.56
N VAL A 156 -4.74 -6.92 4.93
CA VAL A 156 -4.98 -7.27 6.35
C VAL A 156 -3.72 -7.82 7.00
N TRP A 157 -3.00 -8.69 6.29
CA TRP A 157 -1.76 -9.27 6.79
C TRP A 157 -0.63 -8.24 6.93
N ILE A 158 -0.47 -7.34 5.94
CA ILE A 158 0.50 -6.23 5.99
C ILE A 158 0.25 -5.35 7.20
N ASP A 159 -0.98 -4.84 7.38
CA ASP A 159 -1.29 -3.95 8.50
C ASP A 159 -1.20 -4.65 9.86
N GLY A 160 -1.54 -5.94 9.91
CA GLY A 160 -1.33 -6.77 11.10
C GLY A 160 0.15 -6.80 11.51
N ARG A 161 1.06 -7.01 10.55
CA ARG A 161 2.52 -7.03 10.81
C ARG A 161 3.05 -5.65 11.21
N LEU A 162 2.63 -4.59 10.51
CA LEU A 162 3.02 -3.22 10.87
C LEU A 162 2.57 -2.85 12.28
N HIS A 163 1.32 -3.17 12.64
CA HIS A 163 0.78 -2.93 13.97
C HIS A 163 1.56 -3.69 15.06
N ARG A 164 1.88 -4.98 14.84
CA ARG A 164 2.66 -5.77 15.82
C ARG A 164 4.09 -5.25 15.99
N ARG A 165 4.66 -4.62 14.95
CA ARG A 165 5.96 -3.94 15.01
C ARG A 165 5.90 -2.53 15.61
N GLY A 166 4.71 -2.03 15.97
CA GLY A 166 4.54 -0.66 16.46
C GLY A 166 4.79 0.42 15.39
N LEU A 167 4.75 0.04 14.10
CA LEU A 167 4.96 0.93 12.98
C LEU A 167 3.65 1.64 12.58
N PRO A 168 3.74 2.81 11.90
CA PRO A 168 2.56 3.46 11.31
C PRO A 168 1.78 2.49 10.40
N ALA A 169 0.50 2.31 10.71
CA ALA A 169 -0.42 1.40 10.04
C ALA A 169 -1.86 1.86 10.29
N MET A 170 -2.81 1.40 9.46
CA MET A 170 -4.22 1.47 9.83
C MET A 170 -4.46 0.76 11.15
N THR A 171 -5.41 1.26 11.93
CA THR A 171 -5.85 0.52 13.12
C THR A 171 -6.56 -0.77 12.73
N ARG A 172 -6.55 -1.76 13.62
CA ARG A 172 -7.31 -3.01 13.44
C ARG A 172 -8.77 -2.76 13.06
N ARG A 173 -9.41 -1.76 13.67
CA ARG A 173 -10.79 -1.39 13.40
C ARG A 173 -10.99 -0.79 12.02
N GLU A 174 -10.07 0.05 11.55
CA GLU A 174 -10.13 0.65 10.21
C GLU A 174 -9.93 -0.41 9.14
N ARG A 175 -8.90 -1.25 9.27
CA ARG A 175 -8.65 -2.36 8.34
C ARG A 175 -9.81 -3.36 8.32
N HIS A 176 -10.39 -3.70 9.47
CA HIS A 176 -11.57 -4.57 9.54
C HIS A 176 -12.77 -4.03 8.77
N ARG A 177 -13.03 -2.71 8.84
CA ARG A 177 -14.11 -2.09 8.05
C ARG A 177 -13.86 -2.19 6.55
N VAL A 178 -12.62 -2.00 6.10
CA VAL A 178 -12.24 -2.15 4.68
C VAL A 178 -12.43 -3.61 4.26
N PHE A 179 -11.89 -4.56 5.03
CA PHE A 179 -12.03 -5.99 4.80
C PHE A 179 -13.49 -6.44 4.66
N VAL A 180 -14.37 -6.01 5.58
CA VAL A 180 -15.81 -6.32 5.51
C VAL A 180 -16.43 -5.71 4.27
N ARG A 181 -16.15 -4.43 3.98
CA ARG A 181 -16.70 -3.75 2.79
C ARG A 181 -16.30 -4.46 1.51
N THR A 182 -15.04 -4.89 1.39
CA THR A 182 -14.52 -5.55 0.19
C THR A 182 -15.05 -6.97 0.06
N LEU A 183 -15.08 -7.77 1.14
CA LEU A 183 -15.32 -9.22 1.03
C LEU A 183 -16.72 -9.69 1.45
N ALA A 184 -17.58 -8.82 1.97
CA ALA A 184 -18.90 -9.23 2.48
C ALA A 184 -19.82 -9.87 1.44
N HIS A 185 -19.59 -9.63 0.16
CA HIS A 185 -20.36 -10.20 -0.94
C HIS A 185 -20.04 -11.68 -1.21
N TYR A 186 -18.96 -12.24 -0.63
CA TYR A 186 -18.58 -13.64 -0.84
C TYR A 186 -19.48 -14.62 -0.07
N PRO A 187 -19.82 -15.80 -0.64
CA PRO A 187 -20.85 -16.71 -0.12
C PRO A 187 -20.68 -17.17 1.34
N ARG A 188 -19.44 -17.36 1.80
CA ARG A 188 -19.15 -17.83 3.18
C ARG A 188 -18.57 -16.74 4.08
N PHE A 189 -18.60 -15.48 3.67
CA PHE A 189 -18.05 -14.38 4.47
C PHE A 189 -18.65 -14.35 5.89
N ALA A 190 -19.97 -14.37 6.03
CA ALA A 190 -20.64 -14.34 7.34
C ALA A 190 -20.21 -15.48 8.30
N ARG A 191 -19.74 -16.62 7.76
CA ARG A 191 -19.30 -17.78 8.56
C ARG A 191 -17.80 -17.80 8.85
N ARG A 192 -16.99 -17.19 7.97
CA ARG A 192 -15.53 -17.36 7.98
C ARG A 192 -14.76 -16.06 8.12
N GLY A 193 -15.34 -14.93 7.75
CA GLY A 193 -14.70 -13.62 7.63
C GLY A 193 -13.95 -13.21 8.90
N GLU A 194 -14.61 -13.23 10.06
CA GLU A 194 -13.98 -12.85 11.34
C GLU A 194 -12.78 -13.74 11.71
N ARG A 195 -12.91 -15.06 11.51
CA ARG A 195 -11.81 -16.00 11.77
C ARG A 195 -10.64 -15.73 10.84
N ILE A 196 -10.91 -15.50 9.55
CA ILE A 196 -9.87 -15.24 8.55
C ILE A 196 -9.18 -13.91 8.83
N PHE A 197 -9.95 -12.87 9.14
CA PHE A 197 -9.38 -11.58 9.57
C PHE A 197 -8.47 -11.75 10.78
N GLY A 198 -8.93 -12.46 11.81
CA GLY A 198 -8.13 -12.74 13.01
C GLY A 198 -6.84 -13.48 12.68
N ALA A 199 -6.91 -14.52 11.86
CA ALA A 199 -5.76 -15.32 11.44
C ALA A 199 -4.74 -14.48 10.67
N LEU A 200 -5.17 -13.73 9.64
CA LEU A 200 -4.31 -12.85 8.86
C LEU A 200 -3.67 -11.75 9.72
N TRP A 201 -4.45 -11.13 10.60
CA TRP A 201 -3.97 -10.05 11.47
C TRP A 201 -2.83 -10.49 12.40
N THR A 202 -2.79 -11.77 12.79
CA THR A 202 -1.79 -12.32 13.71
C THR A 202 -0.73 -13.18 13.00
N ALA A 203 -0.87 -13.47 11.72
CA ALA A 203 0.03 -14.36 10.99
C ALA A 203 1.44 -13.75 10.88
N ASP A 204 2.47 -14.53 11.23
CA ASP A 204 3.87 -14.13 11.09
C ASP A 204 4.39 -14.37 9.67
N HIS A 205 3.90 -15.44 9.03
CA HIS A 205 4.23 -15.80 7.66
C HIS A 205 2.96 -16.10 6.87
N LEU A 206 2.94 -15.67 5.61
CA LEU A 206 1.87 -15.95 4.67
C LEU A 206 2.51 -16.04 3.28
N GLY A 207 2.35 -17.18 2.63
CA GLY A 207 2.77 -17.37 1.25
C GLY A 207 1.59 -17.26 0.27
N PRO A 208 1.87 -17.35 -1.04
CA PRO A 208 0.84 -17.33 -2.08
C PRO A 208 -0.19 -18.46 -1.94
N LYS A 209 0.23 -19.61 -1.39
CA LYS A 209 -0.67 -20.77 -1.20
C LYS A 209 -1.67 -20.50 -0.08
N GLU A 210 -1.23 -19.93 1.03
CA GLU A 210 -2.07 -19.61 2.19
C GLU A 210 -3.08 -18.51 1.87
N LEU A 211 -2.67 -17.44 1.15
CA LEU A 211 -3.58 -16.40 0.66
C LEU A 211 -4.71 -16.99 -0.19
N ARG A 212 -4.36 -17.85 -1.15
CA ARG A 212 -5.33 -18.55 -1.99
C ARG A 212 -6.24 -19.48 -1.20
N ALA A 213 -5.70 -20.16 -0.19
CA ALA A 213 -6.50 -21.03 0.67
C ALA A 213 -7.58 -20.22 1.42
N PHE A 214 -7.23 -19.06 1.98
CA PHE A 214 -8.19 -18.17 2.62
C PHE A 214 -9.27 -17.66 1.66
N LEU A 215 -8.90 -17.29 0.43
CA LEU A 215 -9.88 -16.90 -0.58
C LEU A 215 -10.82 -18.06 -0.94
N ALA A 216 -10.29 -19.26 -1.17
CA ALA A 216 -11.09 -20.44 -1.48
C ALA A 216 -12.09 -20.78 -0.34
N GLU A 217 -11.71 -20.55 0.92
CA GLU A 217 -12.58 -20.77 2.07
C GLU A 217 -13.79 -19.81 2.12
N ILE A 218 -13.63 -18.55 1.67
CA ILE A 218 -14.73 -17.58 1.62
C ILE A 218 -15.59 -17.71 0.37
N GLN A 219 -14.99 -18.16 -0.75
CA GLN A 219 -15.67 -18.38 -2.03
C GLN A 219 -16.48 -19.68 -2.08
N SER A 220 -16.06 -20.72 -1.34
CA SER A 220 -16.67 -22.04 -1.38
C SER A 220 -18.20 -21.97 -1.22
N PRO A 221 -19.00 -22.73 -1.98
CA PRO A 221 -20.45 -22.75 -1.79
C PRO A 221 -20.83 -23.22 -0.38
N SER A 222 -22.00 -22.79 0.10
CA SER A 222 -22.59 -23.31 1.34
C SER A 222 -22.96 -24.80 1.14
N ASP A 223 -22.49 -25.67 2.04
CA ASP A 223 -22.81 -27.11 2.05
C ASP A 223 -24.31 -27.43 2.25
N ALA A 224 -25.15 -26.40 2.44
CA ALA A 224 -26.59 -26.52 2.59
C ALA A 224 -27.25 -27.28 1.41
N GLY A 225 -26.72 -27.15 0.18
CA GLY A 225 -27.23 -27.88 -1.00
C GLY A 225 -26.85 -29.37 -1.04
N LYS A 226 -25.72 -29.77 -0.42
CA LYS A 226 -25.27 -31.18 -0.40
C LYS A 226 -26.01 -32.02 0.62
N ARG A 227 -26.46 -31.42 1.75
CA ARG A 227 -27.26 -32.12 2.77
C ARG A 227 -28.70 -32.40 2.31
N ALA A 228 -29.29 -31.54 1.48
CA ALA A 228 -30.64 -31.77 0.94
C ALA A 228 -30.69 -32.97 -0.02
N LYS A 229 -29.70 -33.14 -0.90
CA LYS A 229 -29.61 -34.31 -1.81
C LYS A 229 -29.36 -35.66 -1.10
N ARG A 230 -28.85 -35.66 0.13
CA ARG A 230 -28.60 -36.87 0.92
C ARG A 230 -29.79 -37.32 1.77
N ARG A 231 -30.81 -36.47 1.95
CA ARG A 231 -32.05 -36.81 2.65
C ARG A 231 -33.21 -37.20 1.71
N ALA A 232 -33.03 -37.02 0.40
CA ALA A 232 -33.98 -37.40 -0.63
C ALA A 232 -33.56 -38.67 -1.40
N ARG A 233 -32.64 -39.46 -0.82
CA ARG A 233 -32.23 -40.79 -1.30
C ARG A 233 -32.50 -41.82 -0.22
#